data_AF-A0A954ED42-F1
#
_entry.id   AF-A0A954ED42-F1
#
_cell.length_a   1.000
_cell.length_b   1.000
_cell.length_c   1.000
_cell.angle_alpha   90.00
_cell.angle_beta   90.00
_cell.angle_gamma   90.00
#
_symmetry.space_group_name_H-M   'P 1'
#
loop_
_entity.id
_entity.type
_entity.pdbx_description
1 polymer ?
#
loop_
_entity_poly.entity_id
_entity_poly.type
_entity_poly.pdbx_seq_one_letter_code
_entity_poly.pdbx_strand_id
1 'polypeptide(L)'
;RVFSSCEEKNAAIIESLNQLLDEGRAILIGTPSVGTSDRLSAALHEAGIRHEVLNARYHEIEAEIVSRAGQDRAVTIATNMAGRGTDIKLEESVRKSGGLHVIATEMHSSARIDRQLVGRSARQGDPGSFQFFLSLDDELLTSLPPEKLGRIREQGQAASKGELPASWRKVFERTQRFLEKQHYKQRKQMLKHEKKQMETYRRIGLNPYLESADQ
;
A
#
# COMPACT_ATOMS: atom_id res chain seq x y z
N ARG A 1 1.83 13.08 -4.05
CA ARG A 1 1.35 13.63 -5.34
C ARG A 1 -0.01 13.00 -5.62
N VAL A 2 -0.95 13.75 -6.19
CA VAL A 2 -2.30 13.26 -6.48
C VAL A 2 -2.56 13.50 -7.96
N PHE A 3 -3.11 12.53 -8.67
CA PHE A 3 -3.30 12.55 -10.12
C PHE A 3 -4.77 12.30 -10.47
N SER A 4 -5.16 12.78 -11.65
CA SER A 4 -6.53 12.61 -12.13
C SER A 4 -6.79 11.17 -12.59
N SER A 5 -5.81 10.53 -13.25
CA SER A 5 -5.93 9.17 -13.79
C SER A 5 -4.81 8.22 -13.30
N CYS A 6 -5.00 6.92 -13.49
CA CYS A 6 -3.99 5.91 -13.16
C CYS A 6 -2.79 5.95 -14.13
N GLU A 7 -3.03 6.31 -15.39
CA GLU A 7 -1.98 6.43 -16.41
C GLU A 7 -0.99 7.55 -16.08
N GLU A 8 -1.50 8.74 -15.73
CA GLU A 8 -0.69 9.87 -15.29
C GLU A 8 0.09 9.54 -14.02
N LYS A 9 -0.55 8.82 -13.09
CA LYS A 9 0.10 8.32 -11.87
C LYS A 9 1.29 7.42 -12.21
N ASN A 10 1.12 6.44 -13.11
CA ASN A 10 2.16 5.50 -13.49
C ASN A 10 3.33 6.20 -14.20
N ALA A 11 3.03 7.13 -15.11
CA ALA A 11 4.06 7.94 -15.77
C ALA A 11 4.89 8.74 -14.75
N ALA A 12 4.22 9.38 -13.77
CA ALA A 12 4.90 10.12 -12.72
C ALA A 12 5.70 9.23 -11.75
N ILE A 13 5.26 7.99 -11.51
CA ILE A 13 6.04 7.00 -10.74
C ILE A 13 7.32 6.65 -11.51
N ILE A 14 7.23 6.36 -12.81
CA ILE A 14 8.39 6.03 -13.66
C ILE A 14 9.39 7.20 -13.71
N GLU A 15 8.90 8.42 -13.88
CA GLU A 15 9.74 9.63 -13.86
C GLU A 15 10.49 9.76 -12.52
N SER A 16 9.78 9.62 -11.40
CA SER A 16 10.36 9.67 -10.06
C SER A 16 11.35 8.53 -9.81
N LEU A 17 11.09 7.34 -10.34
CA LEU A 17 12.00 6.19 -10.24
C LEU A 17 13.33 6.49 -10.93
N ASN A 18 13.29 6.99 -12.16
CA ASN A 18 14.52 7.31 -12.89
C ASN A 18 15.37 8.35 -12.16
N GLN A 19 14.76 9.42 -11.63
CA GLN A 19 15.47 10.42 -10.83
C GLN A 19 16.15 9.81 -9.59
N LEU A 20 15.42 9.00 -8.82
CA LEU A 20 15.95 8.35 -7.61
C LEU A 20 17.02 7.30 -7.92
N LEU A 21 16.88 6.58 -9.03
CA LEU A 21 17.89 5.64 -9.48
C LEU A 21 19.16 6.36 -9.89
N ASP A 22 19.06 7.51 -10.57
CA ASP A 22 20.20 8.33 -10.95
C ASP A 22 20.94 8.95 -9.75
N GLU A 23 20.23 9.17 -8.65
CA GLU A 23 20.82 9.51 -7.34
C GLU A 23 21.53 8.32 -6.65
N GLY A 24 21.38 7.09 -7.14
CA GLY A 24 21.96 5.87 -6.55
C GLY A 24 21.17 5.34 -5.34
N ARG A 25 19.86 5.56 -5.33
CA ARG A 25 18.99 5.16 -4.21
C ARG A 25 18.34 3.81 -4.46
N ALA A 26 18.11 3.07 -3.37
CA ALA A 26 17.26 1.89 -3.39
C ALA A 26 15.78 2.30 -3.26
N ILE A 27 14.88 1.56 -3.91
CA ILE A 27 13.47 1.92 -4.01
C ILE A 27 12.58 0.72 -3.70
N LEU A 28 11.64 0.93 -2.77
CA LEU A 28 10.59 -0.03 -2.44
C LEU A 28 9.24 0.54 -2.84
N ILE A 29 8.54 -0.14 -3.74
CA ILE A 29 7.21 0.24 -4.21
C ILE A 29 6.16 -0.64 -3.53
N GLY A 30 5.26 -0.03 -2.76
CA GLY A 30 4.14 -0.72 -2.12
C GLY A 30 2.86 -0.61 -2.93
N THR A 31 2.28 -1.75 -3.31
CA THR A 31 0.99 -1.84 -4.00
C THR A 31 -0.07 -2.51 -3.13
N PRO A 32 -1.37 -2.17 -3.26
CA PRO A 32 -2.42 -2.75 -2.43
C PRO A 32 -2.79 -4.19 -2.82
N SER A 33 -2.55 -4.60 -4.06
CA SER A 33 -2.99 -5.89 -4.60
C SER A 33 -2.01 -6.49 -5.60
N VAL A 34 -2.10 -7.80 -5.81
CA VAL A 34 -1.28 -8.52 -6.82
C VAL A 34 -1.58 -8.01 -8.24
N GLY A 35 -2.85 -7.74 -8.55
CA GLY A 35 -3.20 -7.19 -9.87
C GLY A 35 -2.66 -5.78 -10.12
N THR A 36 -2.40 -4.98 -9.07
CA THR A 36 -1.75 -3.67 -9.21
C THR A 36 -0.23 -3.80 -9.33
N SER A 37 0.40 -4.73 -8.61
CA SER A 37 1.84 -5.01 -8.78
C SER A 37 2.14 -5.54 -10.17
N ASP A 38 1.34 -6.45 -10.72
CA ASP A 38 1.61 -7.06 -12.03
C ASP A 38 1.49 -6.01 -13.16
N ARG A 39 0.48 -5.14 -13.09
CA ARG A 39 0.32 -4.02 -14.03
C ARG A 39 1.48 -3.02 -13.95
N LEU A 40 1.92 -2.70 -12.74
CA LEU A 40 3.07 -1.82 -12.56
C LEU A 40 4.36 -2.47 -13.03
N SER A 41 4.56 -3.76 -12.74
CA SER A 41 5.70 -4.55 -13.19
C SER A 41 5.81 -4.54 -14.72
N ALA A 42 4.69 -4.74 -15.43
CA ALA A 42 4.65 -4.64 -16.89
C ALA A 42 5.06 -3.24 -17.39
N ALA A 43 4.53 -2.18 -16.77
CA ALA A 43 4.89 -0.80 -17.14
C ALA A 43 6.37 -0.47 -16.87
N LEU A 44 6.94 -0.96 -15.76
CA LEU A 44 8.37 -0.80 -15.46
C LEU A 44 9.25 -1.59 -16.43
N HIS A 45 8.82 -2.79 -16.83
CA HIS A 45 9.53 -3.60 -17.82
C HIS A 45 9.56 -2.90 -19.19
N GLU A 46 8.44 -2.33 -19.63
CA GLU A 46 8.35 -1.54 -20.87
C GLU A 46 9.25 -0.30 -20.81
N ALA A 47 9.36 0.34 -19.64
CA ALA A 47 10.28 1.46 -19.41
C ALA A 47 11.76 1.05 -19.27
N GLY A 48 12.10 -0.24 -19.35
CA GLY A 48 13.47 -0.75 -19.22
C GLY A 48 14.03 -0.74 -17.78
N ILE A 49 13.16 -0.63 -16.77
CA ILE A 49 13.54 -0.60 -15.35
C ILE A 49 13.57 -2.03 -14.81
N ARG A 50 14.76 -2.50 -14.45
CA ARG A 50 14.94 -3.79 -13.76
C ARG A 50 14.35 -3.71 -12.35
N HIS A 51 13.49 -4.66 -12.00
CA HIS A 51 12.81 -4.70 -10.72
C HIS A 51 12.49 -6.13 -10.30
N GLU A 52 12.30 -6.34 -9.01
CA GLU A 52 11.87 -7.61 -8.41
C GLU A 52 10.45 -7.48 -7.83
N VAL A 53 9.65 -8.54 -7.83
CA VAL A 53 8.26 -8.52 -7.35
C VAL A 53 8.05 -9.50 -6.19
N LEU A 54 7.47 -9.01 -5.09
CA LEU A 54 7.16 -9.75 -3.86
C LEU A 54 5.64 -9.90 -3.70
N ASN A 55 5.13 -11.12 -3.91
CA ASN A 55 3.69 -11.42 -3.98
C ASN A 55 3.10 -12.21 -2.78
N ALA A 56 3.80 -12.27 -1.63
CA ALA A 56 3.37 -12.97 -0.40
C ALA A 56 3.06 -14.49 -0.59
N ARG A 57 3.54 -15.10 -1.69
CA ARG A 57 3.25 -16.50 -2.06
C ARG A 57 4.33 -17.48 -1.64
N TYR A 58 5.59 -17.04 -1.56
CA TYR A 58 6.75 -17.93 -1.34
C TYR A 58 7.71 -17.32 -0.32
N HIS A 59 7.47 -17.57 0.96
CA HIS A 59 8.20 -16.90 2.05
C HIS A 59 9.72 -17.14 2.06
N GLU A 60 10.20 -18.30 1.61
CA GLU A 60 11.63 -18.63 1.62
C GLU A 60 12.43 -17.78 0.61
N ILE A 61 11.87 -17.56 -0.59
CA ILE A 61 12.49 -16.77 -1.66
C ILE A 61 12.35 -15.26 -1.38
N GLU A 62 11.26 -14.86 -0.73
CA GLU A 62 11.01 -13.45 -0.38
C GLU A 62 12.10 -12.87 0.53
N ALA A 63 12.65 -13.66 1.45
CA ALA A 63 13.73 -13.20 2.32
C ALA A 63 14.98 -12.81 1.52
N GLU A 64 15.31 -13.59 0.48
CA GLU A 64 16.46 -13.32 -0.39
C GLU A 64 16.25 -12.04 -1.21
N ILE A 65 15.08 -11.88 -1.83
CA ILE A 65 14.74 -10.66 -2.57
C ILE A 65 14.77 -9.43 -1.66
N VAL A 66 14.21 -9.52 -0.45
CA VAL A 66 14.22 -8.41 0.53
C VAL A 66 15.64 -8.06 0.97
N SER A 67 16.55 -9.04 1.08
CA SER A 67 17.95 -8.78 1.41
C SER A 67 18.68 -7.97 0.33
N ARG A 68 18.27 -8.13 -0.94
CA ARG A 68 18.83 -7.39 -2.09
C ARG A 68 18.16 -6.02 -2.29
N ALA A 69 16.99 -5.80 -1.69
CA ALA A 69 16.22 -4.56 -1.86
C ALA A 69 16.93 -3.30 -1.32
N GLY A 70 18.01 -3.43 -0.55
CA GLY A 70 18.81 -2.32 -0.03
C GLY A 70 20.12 -2.04 -0.79
N GLN A 71 20.32 -2.67 -1.95
CA GLN A 71 21.50 -2.50 -2.81
C GLN A 71 21.38 -1.28 -3.73
N ASP A 72 22.51 -0.81 -4.25
CA ASP A 72 22.55 0.31 -5.20
C ASP A 72 21.59 0.11 -6.39
N ARG A 73 20.77 1.14 -6.67
CA ARG A 73 19.78 1.15 -7.76
C ARG A 73 18.80 -0.03 -7.77
N ALA A 74 18.56 -0.67 -6.63
CA ALA A 74 17.60 -1.77 -6.52
C ALA A 74 16.15 -1.23 -6.54
N VAL A 75 15.29 -1.85 -7.34
CA VAL A 75 13.84 -1.58 -7.34
C VAL A 75 13.10 -2.84 -6.95
N THR A 76 12.29 -2.76 -5.89
CA THR A 76 11.48 -3.89 -5.41
C THR A 76 10.01 -3.47 -5.32
N ILE A 77 9.12 -4.22 -5.96
CA ILE A 77 7.67 -4.08 -5.83
C ILE A 77 7.21 -5.05 -4.75
N ALA A 78 6.49 -4.57 -3.75
CA ALA A 78 5.92 -5.38 -2.69
C ALA A 78 4.41 -5.18 -2.62
N THR A 79 3.69 -6.27 -2.81
CA THR A 79 2.25 -6.29 -2.51
C THR A 79 2.05 -6.27 -0.99
N ASN A 80 1.31 -5.29 -0.49
CA ASN A 80 0.89 -5.15 0.90
C ASN A 80 1.91 -5.70 1.94
N MET A 81 1.56 -6.76 2.70
CA MET A 81 2.43 -7.32 3.75
C MET A 81 3.61 -8.18 3.27
N ALA A 82 3.94 -8.22 1.97
CA ALA A 82 5.03 -9.04 1.47
C ALA A 82 6.39 -8.58 2.04
N GLY A 83 7.21 -9.54 2.46
CA GLY A 83 8.47 -9.28 3.17
C GLY A 83 8.31 -8.74 4.60
N ARG A 84 7.12 -8.90 5.22
CA ARG A 84 6.92 -8.56 6.63
C ARG A 84 7.77 -9.46 7.53
N GLY A 85 8.49 -8.85 8.46
CA GLY A 85 9.37 -9.56 9.40
C GLY A 85 10.83 -9.62 8.96
N THR A 86 11.12 -9.33 7.69
CA THR A 86 12.49 -9.25 7.17
C THR A 86 12.95 -7.79 7.11
N ASP A 87 14.19 -7.54 7.51
CA ASP A 87 14.78 -6.22 7.49
C ASP A 87 15.47 -5.93 6.16
N ILE A 88 15.31 -4.71 5.64
CA ILE A 88 16.03 -4.27 4.44
C ILE A 88 17.30 -3.59 4.91
N LYS A 89 18.42 -4.29 4.83
CA LYS A 89 19.72 -3.73 5.17
C LYS A 89 20.24 -2.91 4.01
N LEU A 90 20.59 -1.65 4.27
CA LEU A 90 21.12 -0.75 3.25
C LEU A 90 22.63 -0.93 3.07
N GLU A 91 23.06 -0.90 1.81
CA GLU A 91 24.47 -0.75 1.47
C GLU A 91 24.97 0.66 1.84
N GLU A 92 26.27 0.78 2.10
CA GLU A 92 26.88 2.06 2.49
C GLU A 92 26.77 3.13 1.39
N SER A 93 26.80 2.73 0.11
CA SER A 93 26.54 3.60 -1.04
C SER A 93 25.13 4.20 -0.96
N VAL A 94 24.12 3.34 -0.78
CA VAL A 94 22.71 3.73 -0.67
C VAL A 94 22.48 4.64 0.53
N ARG A 95 23.09 4.33 1.69
CA ARG A 95 23.02 5.18 2.89
C ARG A 95 23.51 6.60 2.60
N LYS A 96 24.62 6.75 1.88
CA LYS A 96 25.18 8.05 1.48
C LYS A 96 24.30 8.80 0.46
N SER A 97 23.63 8.06 -0.42
CA SER A 97 22.70 8.61 -1.41
C SER A 97 21.31 8.99 -0.86
N GLY A 98 21.09 8.91 0.46
CA GLY A 98 19.82 9.26 1.09
C GLY A 98 18.92 8.06 1.44
N GLY A 99 19.44 6.85 1.33
CA GLY A 99 18.84 5.62 1.81
C GLY A 99 17.65 5.11 1.00
N LEU A 100 16.87 4.20 1.60
CA LEU A 100 15.73 3.58 0.95
C LEU A 100 14.61 4.60 0.74
N HIS A 101 14.10 4.69 -0.49
CA HIS A 101 12.92 5.46 -0.81
C HIS A 101 11.70 4.55 -0.92
N VAL A 102 10.63 4.86 -0.18
CA VAL A 102 9.37 4.09 -0.23
C VAL A 102 8.34 4.83 -1.09
N ILE A 103 7.93 4.21 -2.19
CA ILE A 103 6.83 4.70 -3.03
C ILE A 103 5.56 3.93 -2.66
N ALA A 104 4.54 4.62 -2.18
CA ALA A 104 3.22 4.05 -1.99
C ALA A 104 2.33 4.42 -3.19
N THR A 105 1.86 3.43 -3.94
CA THR A 105 1.10 3.65 -5.18
C THR A 105 -0.38 3.94 -4.94
N GLU A 106 -0.86 3.69 -3.73
CA GLU A 106 -2.22 3.96 -3.24
C GLU A 106 -2.19 4.13 -1.71
N MET A 107 -3.25 4.70 -1.13
CA MET A 107 -3.48 4.68 0.31
C MET A 107 -4.32 3.46 0.70
N HIS A 108 -3.93 2.77 1.77
CA HIS A 108 -4.70 1.63 2.27
C HIS A 108 -5.97 2.08 3.00
N SER A 109 -6.89 1.15 3.23
CA SER A 109 -8.09 1.41 4.04
C SER A 109 -7.79 1.71 5.51
N SER A 110 -6.56 1.48 5.98
CA SER A 110 -6.10 1.88 7.31
C SER A 110 -4.75 2.58 7.29
N ALA A 111 -4.66 3.67 8.04
CA ALA A 111 -3.44 4.47 8.22
C ALA A 111 -2.33 3.69 8.93
N ARG A 112 -2.66 2.59 9.63
CA ARG A 112 -1.67 1.72 10.25
C ARG A 112 -0.85 0.97 9.18
N ILE A 113 -1.50 0.51 8.12
CA ILE A 113 -0.84 -0.25 7.05
C ILE A 113 0.10 0.67 6.26
N ASP A 114 -0.38 1.88 5.93
CA ASP A 114 0.46 2.91 5.29
C ASP A 114 1.70 3.24 6.12
N ARG A 115 1.53 3.43 7.44
CA ARG A 115 2.68 3.69 8.34
C ARG A 115 3.64 2.50 8.43
N GLN A 116 3.16 1.27 8.30
CA GLN A 116 4.02 0.09 8.27
C GLN A 116 4.86 0.04 7.00
N LEU A 117 4.28 0.36 5.85
CA LEU A 117 4.99 0.48 4.58
C LEU A 117 6.05 1.58 4.65
N VAL A 118 5.66 2.78 5.09
CA VAL A 118 6.59 3.92 5.25
C VAL A 118 7.70 3.62 6.26
N GLY A 119 7.40 2.90 7.34
CA GLY A 119 8.38 2.50 8.35
C GLY A 119 9.44 1.50 7.86
N ARG A 120 9.44 1.13 6.56
CA ARG A 120 10.50 0.31 5.96
C ARG A 120 11.72 1.12 5.52
N SER A 121 11.62 2.43 5.28
CA SER A 121 12.74 3.23 4.72
C SER A 121 13.83 3.65 5.70
N ALA A 122 13.46 4.02 6.94
CA ALA A 122 14.36 4.67 7.89
C ALA A 122 14.49 3.87 9.20
N ARG A 123 14.99 2.64 9.11
CA ARG A 123 15.17 1.77 10.27
C ARG A 123 16.51 2.03 10.97
N GLN A 124 16.55 1.92 12.29
CA GLN A 124 17.77 2.08 13.09
C GLN A 124 18.53 3.40 12.87
N GLY A 125 17.83 4.47 12.48
CA GLY A 125 18.45 5.76 12.20
C GLY A 125 19.04 5.90 10.79
N ASP A 126 18.85 4.91 9.91
CA ASP A 126 19.19 5.04 8.50
C ASP A 126 18.39 6.20 7.85
N PRO A 127 19.02 6.92 6.89
CA PRO A 127 18.31 7.89 6.10
C PRO A 127 17.26 7.18 5.24
N GLY A 128 16.15 7.86 5.00
CA GLY A 128 15.08 7.32 4.18
C GLY A 128 14.04 8.38 3.91
N SER A 129 13.32 8.21 2.80
CA SER A 129 12.17 9.05 2.50
C SER A 129 11.04 8.21 1.93
N PHE A 130 9.86 8.83 1.83
CA PHE A 130 8.69 8.16 1.30
C PHE A 130 7.86 9.15 0.50
N GLN A 131 7.12 8.62 -0.47
CA GLN A 131 6.24 9.40 -1.30
C GLN A 131 4.99 8.60 -1.68
N PHE A 132 3.83 9.23 -1.51
CA PHE A 132 2.57 8.67 -1.98
C PHE A 132 2.25 9.22 -3.36
N PHE A 133 1.89 8.34 -4.28
CA PHE A 133 1.32 8.65 -5.58
C PHE A 133 -0.11 8.16 -5.57
N LEU A 134 -1.08 9.07 -5.62
CA LEU A 134 -2.51 8.75 -5.49
C LEU A 134 -3.24 9.11 -6.77
N SER A 135 -4.29 8.37 -7.12
CA SER A 135 -5.15 8.66 -8.25
C SER A 135 -6.61 8.71 -7.83
N LEU A 136 -7.44 9.48 -8.54
CA LEU A 136 -8.90 9.45 -8.37
C LEU A 136 -9.52 8.11 -8.83
N ASP A 137 -8.74 7.26 -9.48
CA ASP A 137 -9.09 5.90 -9.88
C ASP A 137 -8.65 4.81 -8.90
N ASP A 138 -8.01 5.19 -7.79
CA ASP A 138 -7.52 4.23 -6.78
C ASP A 138 -8.65 3.43 -6.12
N GLU A 139 -8.33 2.19 -5.71
CA GLU A 139 -9.28 1.25 -5.13
C GLU A 139 -9.92 1.79 -3.84
N LEU A 140 -9.17 2.60 -3.07
CA LEU A 140 -9.65 3.25 -1.86
C LEU A 140 -10.93 4.07 -2.10
N LEU A 141 -11.00 4.79 -3.21
CA LEU A 141 -12.13 5.67 -3.53
C LEU A 141 -13.32 4.91 -4.11
N THR A 142 -13.09 3.74 -4.71
CA THR A 142 -14.13 2.83 -5.19
C THR A 142 -15.07 2.35 -4.07
N SER A 143 -14.61 2.41 -2.82
CA SER A 143 -15.43 2.11 -1.64
C SER A 143 -16.49 3.19 -1.32
N LEU A 144 -16.44 4.35 -1.98
CA LEU A 144 -17.43 5.41 -1.83
C LEU A 144 -18.68 5.14 -2.69
N PRO A 145 -19.85 5.71 -2.32
CA PRO A 145 -21.04 5.65 -3.18
C PRO A 145 -20.73 6.17 -4.60
N PRO A 146 -21.22 5.52 -5.67
CA PRO A 146 -20.91 5.88 -7.05
C PRO A 146 -21.19 7.35 -7.38
N GLU A 147 -22.28 7.91 -6.87
CA GLU A 147 -22.63 9.33 -7.05
C GLU A 147 -21.55 10.27 -6.49
N LYS A 148 -21.00 9.93 -5.32
CA LYS A 148 -19.98 10.73 -4.66
C LYS A 148 -18.65 10.60 -5.40
N LEU A 149 -18.30 9.40 -5.83
CA LEU A 149 -17.10 9.14 -6.62
C LEU A 149 -17.15 9.91 -7.96
N GLY A 150 -18.30 9.89 -8.64
CA GLY A 150 -18.52 10.64 -9.88
C GLY A 150 -18.27 12.14 -9.71
N ARG A 151 -18.83 12.75 -8.66
CA ARG A 151 -18.59 14.18 -8.35
C ARG A 151 -17.12 14.49 -8.08
N ILE A 152 -16.42 13.60 -7.37
CA ILE A 152 -14.99 13.77 -7.07
C ILE A 152 -14.16 13.72 -8.36
N ARG A 153 -14.46 12.77 -9.25
CA ARG A 153 -13.77 12.62 -10.54
C ARG A 153 -14.02 13.80 -11.46
N GLU A 154 -15.27 14.23 -11.59
CA GLU A 154 -15.64 15.40 -12.41
C GLU A 154 -14.93 16.67 -11.93
N GLN A 155 -14.94 16.92 -10.61
CA GLN A 155 -14.22 18.05 -10.01
C GLN A 155 -12.70 17.95 -10.20
N GLY A 156 -12.15 16.74 -10.18
CA GLY A 156 -10.72 16.51 -10.37
C GLY A 156 -10.29 16.76 -11.81
N GLN A 157 -11.01 16.19 -12.77
CA GLN A 157 -10.77 16.39 -14.20
C GLN A 157 -10.93 17.87 -14.61
N ALA A 158 -11.89 18.58 -14.00
CA ALA A 158 -12.06 20.02 -14.21
C ALA A 158 -10.91 20.86 -13.61
N ALA A 159 -10.26 20.38 -12.55
CA ALA A 159 -9.21 21.12 -11.86
C ALA A 159 -7.85 21.05 -12.58
N SER A 160 -7.48 19.89 -13.14
CA SER A 160 -6.22 19.70 -13.88
C SER A 160 -6.24 18.43 -14.71
N LYS A 161 -5.63 18.46 -15.90
CA LYS A 161 -5.27 17.26 -16.68
C LYS A 161 -3.85 16.82 -16.30
N GLY A 162 -3.71 16.24 -15.11
CA GLY A 162 -2.41 15.86 -14.58
C GLY A 162 -2.37 15.83 -13.05
N GLU A 163 -1.31 16.40 -12.49
CA GLU A 163 -1.16 16.51 -11.04
C GLU A 163 -2.19 17.51 -10.47
N LEU A 164 -2.95 17.02 -9.49
CA LEU A 164 -3.92 17.77 -8.74
C LEU A 164 -3.27 18.49 -7.55
N PRO A 165 -3.81 19.65 -7.12
CA PRO A 165 -3.31 20.37 -5.97
C PRO A 165 -3.25 19.52 -4.70
N ALA A 166 -2.29 19.79 -3.82
CA ALA A 166 -2.09 19.04 -2.57
C ALA A 166 -3.33 19.00 -1.65
N SER A 167 -4.27 19.94 -1.80
CA SER A 167 -5.56 19.96 -1.09
C SER A 167 -6.39 18.68 -1.31
N TRP A 168 -6.24 18.03 -2.46
CA TRP A 168 -6.95 16.79 -2.82
C TRP A 168 -6.56 15.60 -1.95
N ARG A 169 -5.38 15.63 -1.31
CA ARG A 169 -4.98 14.63 -0.30
C ARG A 169 -6.04 14.47 0.79
N LYS A 170 -6.73 15.56 1.17
CA LYS A 170 -7.78 15.53 2.20
C LYS A 170 -8.94 14.60 1.83
N VAL A 171 -9.20 14.36 0.55
CA VAL A 171 -10.24 13.43 0.09
C VAL A 171 -9.89 12.00 0.48
N PHE A 172 -8.63 11.60 0.24
CA PHE A 172 -8.12 10.27 0.59
C PHE A 172 -8.07 10.07 2.10
N GLU A 173 -7.54 11.05 2.85
CA GLU A 173 -7.48 10.99 4.33
C GLU A 173 -8.88 10.87 4.95
N ARG A 174 -9.88 11.61 4.43
CA ARG A 174 -11.27 11.52 4.90
C ARG A 174 -11.87 10.16 4.58
N THR A 175 -11.60 9.63 3.40
CA THR A 175 -12.10 8.32 2.97
C THR A 175 -11.49 7.20 3.81
N GLN A 176 -10.18 7.22 4.04
CA GLN A 176 -9.50 6.29 4.94
C GLN A 176 -10.10 6.32 6.36
N ARG A 177 -10.26 7.51 6.97
CA ARG A 177 -10.90 7.63 8.30
C ARG A 177 -12.33 7.12 8.32
N PHE A 178 -13.08 7.31 7.25
CA PHE A 178 -14.43 6.77 7.12
C PHE A 178 -14.43 5.24 7.11
N LEU A 179 -13.55 4.63 6.29
CA LEU A 179 -13.40 3.18 6.20
C LEU A 179 -12.94 2.57 7.52
N GLU A 180 -11.96 3.18 8.20
CA GLU A 180 -11.52 2.71 9.52
C GLU A 180 -12.67 2.68 10.54
N LYS A 181 -13.53 3.71 10.54
CA LYS A 181 -14.72 3.76 11.40
C LYS A 181 -15.74 2.68 11.02
N GLN A 182 -15.96 2.44 9.73
CA GLN A 182 -16.86 1.38 9.26
C GLN A 182 -16.33 0.00 9.68
N HIS A 183 -15.07 -0.31 9.41
CA HIS A 183 -14.44 -1.57 9.80
C HIS A 183 -14.46 -1.77 11.32
N TYR A 184 -14.28 -0.71 12.11
CA TYR A 184 -14.41 -0.79 13.56
C TYR A 184 -15.84 -1.16 13.99
N LYS A 185 -16.87 -0.56 13.39
CA LYS A 185 -18.28 -0.89 13.67
C LYS A 185 -18.59 -2.34 13.29
N GLN A 186 -18.16 -2.78 12.12
CA GLN A 186 -18.33 -4.17 11.66
C GLN A 186 -17.69 -5.16 12.62
N ARG A 187 -16.43 -4.95 13.00
CA ARG A 187 -15.76 -5.79 14.01
C ARG A 187 -16.50 -5.83 15.34
N LYS A 188 -17.00 -4.69 15.82
CA LYS A 188 -17.80 -4.62 17.06
C LYS A 188 -19.13 -5.38 16.94
N GLN A 189 -19.77 -5.36 15.78
CA GLN A 189 -21.00 -6.12 15.53
C GLN A 189 -20.72 -7.63 15.47
N MET A 190 -19.65 -8.05 14.79
CA MET A 190 -19.23 -9.46 14.77
C MET A 190 -18.97 -10.00 16.18
N LEU A 191 -18.20 -9.30 17.00
CA LEU A 191 -17.93 -9.70 18.40
C LEU A 191 -19.20 -9.80 19.24
N LYS A 192 -20.18 -8.91 19.02
CA LYS A 192 -21.48 -8.99 19.71
C LYS A 192 -22.28 -10.21 19.26
N HIS A 193 -22.24 -10.53 17.96
CA HIS A 193 -22.93 -11.68 17.40
C HIS A 193 -22.32 -12.99 17.94
N GLU A 194 -21.00 -13.12 17.90
CA GLU A 194 -20.27 -14.25 18.49
C GLU A 194 -20.61 -14.44 19.97
N LYS A 195 -20.59 -13.36 20.77
CA LYS A 195 -20.97 -13.44 22.20
C LYS A 195 -22.39 -13.98 22.39
N LYS A 196 -23.35 -13.51 21.58
CA LYS A 196 -24.74 -13.98 21.64
C LYS A 196 -24.87 -15.45 21.22
N GLN A 197 -24.13 -15.88 20.21
CA GLN A 197 -24.07 -17.29 19.82
C GLN A 197 -23.52 -18.16 20.97
N MET A 198 -22.41 -17.76 21.59
CA MET A 198 -21.83 -18.48 22.73
C MET A 198 -22.80 -18.59 23.92
N GLU A 199 -23.53 -17.51 24.24
CA GLU A 199 -24.57 -17.52 25.28
C GLU A 199 -25.72 -18.46 24.93
N THR A 200 -26.07 -18.56 23.65
CA THR A 200 -27.13 -19.46 23.16
C THR A 200 -26.70 -20.91 23.31
N TYR A 201 -25.49 -21.28 22.86
CA TYR A 201 -24.92 -22.62 23.04
C TYR A 201 -24.90 -23.06 24.51
N ARG A 202 -24.44 -22.19 25.40
CA ARG A 202 -24.46 -22.47 26.85
C ARG A 202 -25.87 -22.70 27.38
N ARG A 203 -26.86 -21.95 26.91
CA ARG A 203 -28.26 -22.09 27.35
C ARG A 203 -28.86 -23.45 26.96
N ILE A 204 -28.49 -23.98 25.79
CA ILE A 204 -28.96 -25.28 25.31
C ILE A 204 -28.09 -26.45 25.78
N GLY A 205 -27.13 -26.21 26.67
CA GLY A 205 -26.25 -27.23 27.24
C GLY A 205 -25.11 -27.69 26.32
N LEU A 206 -24.88 -26.99 25.20
CA LEU A 206 -23.78 -27.27 24.28
C LEU A 206 -22.51 -26.52 24.69
N ASN A 207 -21.35 -27.10 24.39
CA ASN A 207 -20.07 -26.43 24.59
C ASN A 207 -19.79 -25.47 23.43
N PRO A 208 -19.82 -24.15 23.64
CA PRO A 208 -19.68 -23.17 22.57
C PRO A 208 -18.35 -23.25 21.82
N TYR A 209 -17.29 -23.79 22.43
CA TYR A 209 -15.97 -23.85 21.82
C TYR A 209 -15.77 -25.07 20.91
N LEU A 210 -16.54 -26.14 21.12
CA LEU A 210 -16.52 -27.32 20.25
C LEU A 210 -17.39 -27.07 19.02
N GLU A 211 -18.60 -26.54 19.21
CA GLU A 211 -19.56 -26.26 18.12
C GLU A 211 -19.11 -25.13 17.19
N SER A 212 -18.27 -24.20 17.66
CA SER A 212 -17.74 -23.11 16.84
C SER A 212 -16.55 -23.51 15.95
N ALA A 213 -15.95 -24.69 16.17
CA ALA A 213 -14.77 -25.14 15.44
C ALA A 213 -15.10 -25.95 14.17
N ASP A 214 -16.35 -26.43 14.06
CA ASP A 214 -16.83 -27.29 12.97
C ASP A 214 -17.53 -26.52 11.82
N GLN A 215 -17.48 -25.17 11.81
CA GLN A 215 -17.99 -24.30 10.74
C GLN A 215 -16.86 -23.53 10.07
#